data_AF-A0A1G3G2E0-F1
#
_entry.id   AF-A0A1G3G2E0-F1
#
_cell.length_a   1.000
_cell.length_b   1.000
_cell.length_c   1.000
_cell.angle_alpha   90.00
_cell.angle_beta   90.00
_cell.angle_gamma   90.00
#
_symmetry.space_group_name_H-M   'P 1'
#
loop_
_entity.id
_entity.type
_entity.pdbx_description
1 polymer ?
#
loop_
_entity_poly.entity_id
_entity_poly.type
_entity_poly.pdbx_seq_one_letter_code
_entity_poly.pdbx_strand_id
1 'polypeptide(L)'
;MTRAAPSPALPPILAGYTPQPGVADELFDGEGRMRPVWAPFIAHMSGLKTAEVAARFSRGEQYLRDAGVYFRQYSAGPTQEREWPLSHIPVLLAEADWTAICAGLTQRAELLEKVMADLYGPARLVRDGHLPPEIVARNPQWLRPMVGIKPQSGHFLHHLAFEIGRSPDGSWFVLGDRAQAPSGAGFALENRMATTRIFSDLFPRANVCRLAGFFRAFREAMDELAGPGRRSAILTPGPNNDTYYEHTYIARYLGLTLLEGEDLIVRDGQAMVRTVKGLEPLGLLWRRIDGEFADPLELNEGSQIGTPGLIEALRAGKLSLVNALGSGVMEARAMMAFLPRISQVLMGEPLKMPNIATWWCGQPRERDHVRRHAAKMMIGAAMDPALPFAMGSSTAFGGAVQDKADTLAEWLDRGGASLVGQEAVTLSTTPAYREGRLVPRPMTVRVFAARTASGWTFMPGGYARIGKRSDVTALAMQAGGSVADVWVVSPRPVAPDSLVTNTAFERAAPGILPARAADNLYWLGRYVERTEGTLRLLRAWHLRLAETGDPAEPRLKLMAAY
;
A
#
# COMPACT_ATOMS: atom_id res chain seq x y z
N MET A 1 -33.59 36.67 -25.96
CA MET A 1 -32.38 35.91 -26.32
C MET A 1 -31.18 36.53 -25.60
N THR A 2 -30.92 36.06 -24.40
CA THR A 2 -29.80 36.54 -23.56
C THR A 2 -28.54 35.83 -24.05
N ARG A 3 -27.63 36.62 -24.61
CA ARG A 3 -26.35 36.18 -25.18
C ARG A 3 -25.50 35.54 -24.06
N ALA A 4 -25.22 34.25 -24.17
CA ALA A 4 -24.34 33.54 -23.24
C ALA A 4 -22.98 34.27 -23.19
N ALA A 5 -22.52 34.58 -21.98
CA ALA A 5 -21.21 35.17 -21.76
C ALA A 5 -20.13 34.22 -22.31
N PRO A 6 -19.06 34.72 -22.94
CA PRO A 6 -17.97 33.87 -23.40
C PRO A 6 -17.35 33.15 -22.20
N SER A 7 -17.23 31.83 -22.29
CA SER A 7 -16.54 31.01 -21.30
C SER A 7 -15.13 31.59 -21.08
N PRO A 8 -14.68 31.83 -19.83
CA PRO A 8 -13.36 32.41 -19.60
C PRO A 8 -12.30 31.54 -20.27
N ALA A 9 -11.38 32.18 -21.01
CA ALA A 9 -10.29 31.48 -21.66
C ALA A 9 -9.49 30.68 -20.60
N LEU A 10 -9.25 29.40 -20.87
CA LEU A 10 -8.50 28.53 -19.98
C LEU A 10 -7.08 29.10 -19.75
N PRO A 11 -6.54 29.03 -18.52
CA PRO A 11 -5.17 29.44 -18.25
C PRO A 11 -4.15 28.72 -19.16
N PRO A 12 -3.02 29.34 -19.52
CA PRO A 12 -2.03 28.74 -20.43
C PRO A 12 -1.53 27.36 -20.00
N ILE A 13 -1.47 27.08 -18.69
CA ILE A 13 -1.05 25.76 -18.17
C ILE A 13 -2.02 24.62 -18.52
N LEU A 14 -3.26 24.96 -18.86
CA LEU A 14 -4.31 24.06 -19.34
C LEU A 14 -4.47 24.10 -20.86
N ALA A 15 -3.58 24.76 -21.59
CA ALA A 15 -3.62 24.78 -23.05
C ALA A 15 -3.50 23.34 -23.60
N GLY A 16 -4.55 22.89 -24.30
CA GLY A 16 -4.64 21.52 -24.85
C GLY A 16 -5.05 20.46 -23.84
N TYR A 17 -5.42 20.82 -22.60
CA TYR A 17 -6.03 19.90 -21.66
C TYR A 17 -7.46 19.56 -22.12
N THR A 18 -7.65 18.36 -22.67
CA THR A 18 -8.94 17.92 -23.20
C THR A 18 -9.37 16.63 -22.50
N PRO A 19 -10.36 16.68 -21.60
CA PRO A 19 -10.96 15.48 -21.03
C PRO A 19 -11.42 14.52 -22.12
N GLN A 20 -11.31 13.21 -21.88
CA GLN A 20 -11.73 12.22 -22.86
C GLN A 20 -13.26 12.05 -22.84
N PRO A 21 -13.95 12.04 -24.00
CA PRO A 21 -15.40 11.83 -24.05
C PRO A 21 -15.80 10.50 -23.38
N GLY A 22 -16.82 10.53 -22.53
CA GLY A 22 -17.30 9.35 -21.82
C GLY A 22 -16.41 8.88 -20.67
N VAL A 23 -15.43 9.70 -20.25
CA VAL A 23 -14.54 9.43 -19.11
C VAL A 23 -14.69 10.55 -18.09
N ALA A 24 -14.81 10.21 -16.81
CA ALA A 24 -14.80 11.23 -15.76
C ALA A 24 -13.41 11.87 -15.64
N ASP A 25 -13.38 13.15 -15.33
CA ASP A 25 -12.15 13.89 -15.08
C ASP A 25 -12.16 14.49 -13.66
N GLU A 26 -11.00 14.48 -13.01
CA GLU A 26 -10.87 15.06 -11.67
C GLU A 26 -10.71 16.59 -11.73
N LEU A 27 -10.24 17.16 -12.84
CA LEU A 27 -10.14 18.62 -12.98
C LEU A 27 -11.46 19.25 -13.43
N PHE A 28 -12.17 18.62 -14.38
CA PHE A 28 -13.45 19.09 -14.91
C PHE A 28 -14.63 18.18 -14.55
N ASP A 29 -15.78 18.76 -14.22
CA ASP A 29 -17.04 18.01 -14.04
C ASP A 29 -17.67 17.57 -15.37
N GLY A 30 -18.80 16.84 -15.30
CA GLY A 30 -19.50 16.34 -16.49
C GLY A 30 -20.06 17.45 -17.40
N GLU A 31 -20.17 18.68 -16.88
CA GLU A 31 -20.58 19.86 -17.63
C GLU A 31 -19.36 20.65 -18.19
N GLY A 32 -18.14 20.16 -17.97
CA GLY A 32 -16.90 20.81 -18.41
C GLY A 32 -16.47 21.99 -17.55
N ARG A 33 -17.02 22.17 -16.34
CA ARG A 33 -16.62 23.21 -15.40
C ARG A 33 -15.51 22.70 -14.49
N MET A 34 -14.53 23.55 -14.19
CA MET A 34 -13.45 23.18 -13.27
C MET A 34 -14.01 22.89 -11.88
N ARG A 35 -13.66 21.73 -11.30
CA ARG A 35 -14.05 21.39 -9.94
C ARG A 35 -13.46 22.43 -8.96
N PRO A 36 -14.24 22.98 -8.03
CA PRO A 36 -13.76 24.06 -7.14
C PRO A 36 -12.48 23.73 -6.36
N VAL A 37 -12.29 22.47 -5.99
CA VAL A 37 -11.10 22.00 -5.26
C VAL A 37 -9.79 22.23 -6.02
N TRP A 38 -9.83 22.25 -7.36
CA TRP A 38 -8.65 22.44 -8.20
C TRP A 38 -8.34 23.91 -8.50
N ALA A 39 -9.31 24.81 -8.36
CA ALA A 39 -9.14 26.21 -8.76
C ALA A 39 -7.94 26.91 -8.08
N PRO A 40 -7.72 26.79 -6.75
CA PRO A 40 -6.54 27.40 -6.11
C PRO A 40 -5.22 26.82 -6.62
N PHE A 41 -5.18 25.50 -6.89
CA PHE A 41 -3.99 24.83 -7.37
C PHE A 41 -3.64 25.24 -8.81
N ILE A 42 -4.65 25.30 -9.70
CA ILE A 42 -4.44 25.76 -11.08
C ILE A 42 -4.06 27.25 -11.11
N ALA A 43 -4.67 28.10 -10.28
CA ALA A 43 -4.29 29.50 -10.17
C ALA A 43 -2.82 29.65 -9.73
N HIS A 44 -2.40 28.86 -8.73
CA HIS A 44 -1.02 28.83 -8.27
C HIS A 44 -0.05 28.41 -9.39
N MET A 45 -0.34 27.30 -10.07
CA MET A 45 0.48 26.80 -11.18
C MET A 45 0.55 27.78 -12.35
N SER A 46 -0.54 28.49 -12.64
CA SER A 46 -0.60 29.48 -13.72
C SER A 46 0.26 30.73 -13.44
N GLY A 47 0.59 30.99 -12.17
CA GLY A 47 1.47 32.09 -11.77
C GLY A 47 2.97 31.76 -11.85
N LEU A 48 3.34 30.51 -12.11
CA LEU A 48 4.72 30.06 -12.15
C LEU A 48 5.27 30.01 -13.57
N LYS A 49 6.55 30.36 -13.72
CA LYS A 49 7.29 30.15 -14.97
C LYS A 49 7.72 28.68 -15.08
N THR A 50 7.87 28.18 -16.30
CA THR A 50 8.30 26.79 -16.56
C THR A 50 9.60 26.42 -15.85
N ALA A 51 10.57 27.33 -15.78
CA ALA A 51 11.84 27.12 -15.06
C ALA A 51 11.64 26.99 -13.54
N GLU A 52 10.70 27.74 -12.95
CA GLU A 52 10.37 27.65 -11.53
C GLU A 52 9.67 26.33 -11.21
N VAL A 53 8.78 25.87 -12.09
CA VAL A 53 8.14 24.55 -11.97
C VAL A 53 9.19 23.44 -12.00
N ALA A 54 10.11 23.46 -12.97
CA ALA A 54 11.18 22.47 -13.08
C ALA A 54 12.10 22.46 -11.84
N ALA A 55 12.48 23.64 -11.32
CA ALA A 55 13.30 23.75 -10.12
C ALA A 55 12.60 23.21 -8.87
N ARG A 56 11.28 23.46 -8.72
CA ARG A 56 10.47 22.92 -7.62
C ARG A 56 10.35 21.39 -7.70
N PHE A 57 10.16 20.85 -8.89
CA PHE A 57 10.08 19.40 -9.12
C PHE A 57 11.39 18.71 -8.76
N SER A 58 12.51 19.24 -9.24
CA SER A 58 13.85 18.74 -8.91
C SER A 58 14.11 18.71 -7.40
N ARG A 59 13.61 19.70 -6.64
CA ARG A 59 13.71 19.71 -5.17
C ARG A 59 12.93 18.57 -4.51
N GLY A 60 11.76 18.22 -5.04
CA GLY A 60 10.97 17.07 -4.55
C GLY A 60 11.66 15.74 -4.84
N GLU A 61 12.16 15.58 -6.06
CA GLU A 61 12.94 14.40 -6.47
C GLU A 61 14.22 14.24 -5.65
N GLN A 62 14.94 15.34 -5.42
CA GLN A 62 16.15 15.34 -4.59
C GLN A 62 15.85 14.89 -3.16
N TYR A 63 14.75 15.35 -2.58
CA TYR A 63 14.32 14.89 -1.26
C TYR A 63 14.09 13.38 -1.23
N LEU A 64 13.40 12.81 -2.22
CA LEU A 64 13.16 11.37 -2.27
C LEU A 64 14.46 10.58 -2.40
N ARG A 65 15.42 11.08 -3.20
CA ARG A 65 16.76 10.49 -3.30
C ARG A 65 17.51 10.54 -1.96
N ASP A 66 17.51 11.70 -1.29
CA ASP A 66 18.20 11.89 -0.01
C ASP A 66 17.56 11.06 1.12
N ALA A 67 16.23 10.90 1.09
CA ALA A 67 15.49 10.05 2.00
C ALA A 67 15.64 8.54 1.70
N GLY A 68 16.36 8.20 0.62
CA GLY A 68 16.60 6.83 0.18
C GLY A 68 15.33 6.11 -0.29
N VAL A 69 14.32 6.84 -0.77
CA VAL A 69 13.08 6.23 -1.28
C VAL A 69 13.37 5.56 -2.62
N TYR A 70 13.34 4.23 -2.66
CA TYR A 70 13.51 3.45 -3.88
C TYR A 70 12.37 2.45 -4.08
N PHE A 71 12.17 2.05 -5.33
CA PHE A 71 11.29 0.94 -5.70
C PHE A 71 12.11 -0.17 -6.33
N ARG A 72 12.02 -1.38 -5.77
CA ARG A 72 12.55 -2.59 -6.43
C ARG A 72 11.45 -3.16 -7.34
N GLN A 73 11.79 -3.34 -8.61
CA GLN A 73 10.95 -4.06 -9.56
C GLN A 73 11.63 -5.39 -9.85
N TYR A 74 11.02 -6.51 -9.44
CA TYR A 74 11.34 -7.81 -10.00
C TYR A 74 10.77 -7.90 -11.43
N SER A 75 11.51 -7.37 -12.40
CA SER A 75 11.41 -7.79 -13.80
C SER A 75 12.25 -9.06 -14.01
N ALA A 76 12.03 -9.81 -15.09
CA ALA A 76 12.76 -11.05 -15.45
C ALA A 76 14.27 -10.87 -15.76
N GLY A 77 14.90 -9.79 -15.29
CA GLY A 77 16.32 -9.49 -15.37
C GLY A 77 16.89 -9.11 -13.99
N PRO A 78 18.17 -8.70 -13.90
CA PRO A 78 18.79 -8.38 -12.61
C PRO A 78 18.03 -7.28 -11.86
N THR A 79 17.80 -7.48 -10.56
CA THR A 79 17.13 -6.54 -9.66
C THR A 79 17.86 -5.20 -9.68
N GLN A 80 17.30 -4.22 -10.40
CA GLN A 80 17.81 -2.86 -10.40
C GLN A 80 16.94 -1.99 -9.50
N GLU A 81 17.58 -1.29 -8.56
CA GLU A 81 16.95 -0.20 -7.81
C GLU A 81 16.62 0.93 -8.79
N ARG A 82 15.34 1.30 -8.89
CA ARG A 82 14.88 2.40 -9.73
C ARG A 82 14.48 3.59 -8.86
N GLU A 83 14.69 4.79 -9.40
CA GLU A 83 14.17 6.02 -8.79
C GLU A 83 12.64 5.91 -8.62
N TRP A 84 12.16 6.43 -7.49
CA TRP A 84 10.74 6.46 -7.18
C TRP A 84 9.97 7.28 -8.23
N PRO A 85 8.99 6.72 -8.96
CA PRO A 85 8.39 7.36 -10.12
C PRO A 85 7.31 8.39 -9.72
N LEU A 86 7.71 9.45 -9.01
CA LEU A 86 6.79 10.47 -8.50
C LEU A 86 6.07 11.21 -9.65
N SER A 87 4.75 11.30 -9.55
CA SER A 87 3.96 12.32 -10.25
C SER A 87 3.96 13.58 -9.41
N HIS A 88 4.56 14.64 -9.95
CA HIS A 88 4.68 15.92 -9.26
C HIS A 88 3.34 16.60 -8.96
N ILE A 89 2.32 16.34 -9.77
CA ILE A 89 0.97 16.87 -9.56
C ILE A 89 0.20 15.90 -8.65
N PRO A 90 -0.27 16.35 -7.47
CA PRO A 90 -1.09 15.53 -6.59
C PRO A 90 -2.51 15.37 -7.15
N VAL A 91 -3.21 14.32 -6.74
CA VAL A 91 -4.66 14.20 -6.96
C VAL A 91 -5.38 14.96 -5.86
N LEU A 92 -6.23 15.92 -6.22
CA LEU A 92 -7.01 16.71 -5.27
C LEU A 92 -8.44 16.17 -5.15
N LEU A 93 -8.86 15.86 -3.94
CA LEU A 93 -10.22 15.43 -3.60
C LEU A 93 -10.84 16.42 -2.61
N ALA A 94 -12.10 16.78 -2.81
CA ALA A 94 -12.84 17.59 -1.85
C ALA A 94 -13.16 16.76 -0.58
N GLU A 95 -13.15 17.41 0.59
CA GLU A 95 -13.54 16.76 1.86
C GLU A 95 -14.94 16.13 1.83
N ALA A 96 -15.88 16.70 1.07
CA ALA A 96 -17.21 16.14 0.89
C ALA A 96 -17.18 14.79 0.13
N ASP A 97 -16.45 14.72 -0.99
CA ASP A 97 -16.24 13.47 -1.73
C ASP A 97 -15.56 12.43 -0.82
N TRP A 98 -14.55 12.86 -0.08
CA TRP A 98 -13.82 12.01 0.86
C TRP A 98 -14.72 11.44 1.96
N THR A 99 -15.63 12.25 2.51
CA THR A 99 -16.58 11.82 3.54
C THR A 99 -17.53 10.74 3.01
N ALA A 100 -18.02 10.90 1.78
CA ALA A 100 -18.87 9.90 1.13
C ALA A 100 -18.10 8.59 0.84
N ILE A 101 -16.84 8.70 0.37
CA ILE A 101 -15.94 7.55 0.17
C ILE A 101 -15.76 6.80 1.49
N CYS A 102 -15.41 7.50 2.57
CA CYS A 102 -15.23 6.90 3.89
C CYS A 102 -16.50 6.20 4.38
N ALA A 103 -17.68 6.81 4.23
CA ALA A 103 -18.95 6.18 4.65
C ALA A 103 -19.22 4.85 3.92
N GLY A 104 -18.96 4.78 2.61
CA GLY A 104 -19.08 3.54 1.83
C GLY A 104 -18.05 2.50 2.22
N LEU A 105 -16.79 2.92 2.40
CA LEU A 105 -15.70 2.01 2.77
C LEU A 105 -15.80 1.52 4.23
N THR A 106 -16.37 2.28 5.15
CA THR A 106 -16.65 1.82 6.53
C THR A 106 -17.60 0.61 6.50
N GLN A 107 -18.70 0.69 5.73
CA GLN A 107 -19.62 -0.44 5.57
C GLN A 107 -18.89 -1.64 4.97
N ARG A 108 -18.07 -1.42 3.94
CA ARG A 108 -17.30 -2.48 3.30
C ARG A 108 -16.30 -3.13 4.26
N ALA A 109 -15.59 -2.35 5.07
CA ALA A 109 -14.66 -2.87 6.06
C ALA A 109 -15.35 -3.75 7.12
N GLU A 110 -16.53 -3.33 7.59
CA GLU A 110 -17.37 -4.15 8.50
C GLU A 110 -17.94 -5.39 7.82
N LEU A 111 -18.30 -5.31 6.55
CA LEU A 111 -18.70 -6.48 5.77
C LEU A 111 -17.56 -7.51 5.68
N LEU A 112 -16.34 -7.08 5.31
CA LEU A 112 -15.18 -7.96 5.23
C LEU A 112 -14.84 -8.59 6.58
N GLU A 113 -14.96 -7.83 7.68
CA GLU A 113 -14.79 -8.35 9.04
C GLU A 113 -15.81 -9.47 9.35
N LYS A 114 -17.09 -9.25 9.06
CA LYS A 114 -18.13 -10.26 9.28
C LYS A 114 -17.94 -11.51 8.41
N VAL A 115 -17.47 -11.35 7.17
CA VAL A 115 -17.14 -12.48 6.30
C VAL A 115 -15.97 -13.28 6.89
N MET A 116 -14.90 -12.62 7.33
CA MET A 116 -13.79 -13.27 8.02
C MET A 116 -14.25 -14.07 9.25
N ALA A 117 -15.06 -13.44 10.11
CA ALA A 117 -15.61 -14.07 11.30
C ALA A 117 -16.53 -15.25 10.99
N ASP A 118 -17.29 -15.19 9.89
CA ASP A 118 -18.10 -16.32 9.44
C ASP A 118 -17.21 -17.47 8.92
N LEU A 119 -16.30 -17.19 7.99
CA LEU A 119 -15.47 -18.22 7.35
C LEU A 119 -14.60 -18.96 8.38
N TYR A 120 -13.93 -18.26 9.29
CA TYR A 120 -13.09 -18.87 10.33
C TYR A 120 -13.87 -19.37 11.55
N GLY A 121 -15.19 -19.19 11.57
CA GLY A 121 -16.08 -19.61 12.64
C GLY A 121 -17.20 -20.54 12.16
N PRO A 122 -18.47 -20.10 12.15
CA PRO A 122 -19.62 -20.97 11.88
C PRO A 122 -19.82 -21.35 10.40
N ALA A 123 -19.12 -20.70 9.46
CA ALA A 123 -19.17 -20.92 8.02
C ALA A 123 -20.59 -20.92 7.42
N ARG A 124 -21.48 -20.04 7.89
CA ARG A 124 -22.87 -19.99 7.43
C ARG A 124 -22.98 -19.54 5.98
N LEU A 125 -22.12 -18.65 5.52
CA LEU A 125 -22.11 -18.20 4.12
C LEU A 125 -21.94 -19.38 3.16
N VAL A 126 -21.08 -20.33 3.51
CA VAL A 126 -20.85 -21.54 2.72
C VAL A 126 -21.98 -22.54 2.93
N ARG A 127 -22.34 -22.84 4.18
CA ARG A 127 -23.36 -23.83 4.54
C ARG A 127 -24.74 -23.50 3.97
N ASP A 128 -25.12 -22.22 3.98
CA ASP A 128 -26.43 -21.74 3.57
C ASP A 128 -26.45 -21.36 2.06
N GLY A 129 -25.35 -21.63 1.32
CA GLY A 129 -25.26 -21.50 -0.14
C GLY A 129 -25.08 -20.08 -0.67
N HIS A 130 -24.63 -19.13 0.16
CA HIS A 130 -24.33 -17.75 -0.24
C HIS A 130 -22.94 -17.58 -0.86
N LEU A 131 -22.00 -18.48 -0.53
CA LEU A 131 -20.66 -18.54 -1.08
C LEU A 131 -20.33 -19.98 -1.47
N PRO A 132 -19.94 -20.26 -2.73
CA PRO A 132 -19.57 -21.62 -3.13
C PRO A 132 -18.36 -22.13 -2.34
N PRO A 133 -18.37 -23.38 -1.84
CA PRO A 133 -17.25 -23.95 -1.08
C PRO A 133 -15.91 -23.88 -1.81
N GLU A 134 -15.92 -23.98 -3.15
CA GLU A 134 -14.72 -23.97 -3.98
C GLU A 134 -13.99 -22.62 -3.93
N ILE A 135 -14.70 -21.52 -3.68
CA ILE A 135 -14.09 -20.19 -3.54
C ILE A 135 -13.21 -20.12 -2.30
N VAL A 136 -13.56 -20.87 -1.25
CA VAL A 136 -12.79 -20.90 0.00
C VAL A 136 -11.74 -22.00 -0.06
N ALA A 137 -12.17 -23.23 -0.37
CA ALA A 137 -11.31 -24.42 -0.30
C ALA A 137 -10.15 -24.41 -1.32
N ARG A 138 -10.29 -23.72 -2.46
CA ARG A 138 -9.24 -23.59 -3.48
C ARG A 138 -8.43 -22.30 -3.35
N ASN A 139 -8.76 -21.45 -2.39
CA ASN A 139 -8.05 -20.19 -2.20
C ASN A 139 -6.73 -20.46 -1.47
N PRO A 140 -5.56 -20.15 -2.07
CA PRO A 140 -4.27 -20.37 -1.41
C PRO A 140 -4.10 -19.50 -0.16
N GLN A 141 -4.86 -18.41 -0.04
CA GLN A 141 -4.85 -17.54 1.13
C GLN A 141 -5.76 -18.03 2.27
N TRP A 142 -6.54 -19.10 2.06
CA TRP A 142 -7.34 -19.73 3.10
C TRP A 142 -6.48 -20.65 3.97
N LEU A 143 -6.20 -20.21 5.19
CA LEU A 143 -5.38 -20.98 6.14
C LEU A 143 -6.24 -21.82 7.09
N ARG A 144 -6.43 -23.10 6.77
CA ARG A 144 -7.22 -24.04 7.58
C ARG A 144 -6.81 -24.08 9.08
N PRO A 145 -5.52 -24.01 9.47
CA PRO A 145 -5.14 -24.00 10.89
C PRO A 145 -5.71 -22.84 11.72
N MET A 146 -6.17 -21.77 11.06
CA MET A 146 -6.79 -20.62 11.73
C MET A 146 -8.27 -20.84 12.10
N VAL A 147 -8.91 -21.91 11.61
CA VAL A 147 -10.32 -22.18 11.90
C VAL A 147 -10.53 -22.41 13.40
N GLY A 148 -11.49 -21.68 13.98
CA GLY A 148 -11.82 -21.75 15.41
C GLY A 148 -10.94 -20.89 16.31
N ILE A 149 -9.84 -20.31 15.81
CA ILE A 149 -9.02 -19.36 16.56
C ILE A 149 -9.77 -18.02 16.62
N LYS A 150 -10.07 -17.56 17.84
CA LYS A 150 -10.76 -16.28 18.07
C LYS A 150 -9.73 -15.20 18.39
N PRO A 151 -9.69 -14.08 17.62
CA PRO A 151 -8.84 -12.94 17.96
C PRO A 151 -9.20 -12.37 19.34
N GLN A 152 -8.18 -12.00 20.12
CA GLN A 152 -8.39 -11.40 21.45
C GLN A 152 -9.15 -10.07 21.39
N SER A 153 -8.95 -9.30 20.32
CA SER A 153 -9.69 -8.07 20.03
C SER A 153 -11.16 -8.30 19.70
N GLY A 154 -11.57 -9.54 19.42
CA GLY A 154 -12.84 -9.83 18.77
C GLY A 154 -12.88 -9.49 17.27
N HIS A 155 -11.75 -9.03 16.68
CA HIS A 155 -11.68 -8.61 15.29
C HIS A 155 -10.52 -9.28 14.54
N PHE A 156 -10.76 -9.69 13.28
CA PHE A 156 -9.72 -10.25 12.40
C PHE A 156 -8.96 -9.17 11.64
N LEU A 157 -9.64 -8.07 11.29
CA LEU A 157 -9.12 -7.01 10.43
C LEU A 157 -8.89 -5.72 11.22
N HIS A 158 -7.67 -5.18 11.10
CA HIS A 158 -7.22 -3.99 11.82
C HIS A 158 -6.64 -2.91 10.91
N HIS A 159 -6.07 -3.27 9.76
CA HIS A 159 -5.51 -2.34 8.79
C HIS A 159 -5.83 -2.82 7.36
N LEU A 160 -6.63 -2.05 6.63
CA LEU A 160 -7.09 -2.37 5.28
C LEU A 160 -6.62 -1.32 4.29
N ALA A 161 -6.55 -1.71 3.02
CA ALA A 161 -6.51 -0.74 1.93
C ALA A 161 -7.54 -1.08 0.85
N PHE A 162 -8.07 -0.06 0.20
CA PHE A 162 -9.07 -0.17 -0.86
C PHE A 162 -8.57 0.55 -2.09
N GLU A 163 -8.60 -0.12 -3.23
CA GLU A 163 -8.32 0.47 -4.53
C GLU A 163 -9.63 0.96 -5.11
N ILE A 164 -9.75 2.25 -5.38
CA ILE A 164 -10.97 2.88 -5.87
C ILE A 164 -10.71 3.62 -7.18
N GLY A 165 -11.76 3.69 -7.99
CA GLY A 165 -11.84 4.49 -9.20
C GLY A 165 -13.13 5.29 -9.22
N ARG A 166 -13.15 6.35 -10.04
CA ARG A 166 -14.36 7.12 -10.32
C ARG A 166 -14.91 6.72 -11.69
N SER A 167 -16.19 6.37 -11.71
CA SER A 167 -16.95 6.02 -12.91
C SER A 167 -17.20 7.25 -13.78
N PRO A 168 -17.51 7.08 -15.08
CA PRO A 168 -17.89 8.19 -15.96
C PRO A 168 -19.05 9.06 -15.47
N ASP A 169 -19.97 8.50 -14.68
CA ASP A 169 -21.10 9.22 -14.06
C ASP A 169 -20.70 10.02 -12.80
N GLY A 170 -19.43 9.98 -12.40
CA GLY A 170 -18.88 10.66 -11.24
C GLY A 170 -18.97 9.87 -9.93
N SER A 171 -19.65 8.72 -9.90
CA SER A 171 -19.73 7.83 -8.74
C SER A 171 -18.41 7.09 -8.48
N TRP A 172 -18.20 6.63 -7.25
CA TRP A 172 -17.01 5.87 -6.86
C TRP A 172 -17.31 4.38 -6.77
N PHE A 173 -16.32 3.55 -7.11
CA PHE A 173 -16.42 2.11 -7.00
C PHE A 173 -15.09 1.47 -6.60
N VAL A 174 -15.17 0.29 -5.97
CA VAL A 174 -14.01 -0.48 -5.51
C VAL A 174 -13.50 -1.40 -6.61
N LEU A 175 -12.21 -1.29 -6.91
CA LEU A 175 -11.44 -2.11 -7.85
C LEU A 175 -10.79 -3.31 -7.18
N GLY A 176 -10.46 -3.21 -5.89
CA GLY A 176 -9.84 -4.29 -5.13
C GLY A 176 -9.76 -3.99 -3.63
N ASP A 177 -9.81 -5.05 -2.83
CA ASP A 177 -9.60 -5.02 -1.39
C ASP A 177 -8.20 -5.54 -1.04
N ARG A 178 -7.58 -4.96 -0.01
CA ARG A 178 -6.30 -5.40 0.54
C ARG A 178 -6.45 -5.63 2.04
N ALA A 179 -6.43 -6.90 2.43
CA ALA A 179 -6.68 -7.37 3.79
C ALA A 179 -5.55 -8.23 4.35
N GLN A 180 -4.62 -8.72 3.53
CA GLN A 180 -3.49 -9.54 3.94
C GLN A 180 -2.45 -8.70 4.69
N ALA A 181 -1.59 -8.00 3.95
CA ALA A 181 -0.53 -7.15 4.46
C ALA A 181 -0.39 -5.90 3.56
N PRO A 182 -1.43 -5.05 3.49
CA PRO A 182 -1.47 -3.91 2.56
C PRO A 182 -0.28 -2.96 2.70
N SER A 183 0.40 -2.73 1.59
CA SER A 183 1.49 -1.75 1.42
C SER A 183 1.03 -0.42 0.84
N GLY A 184 1.86 0.62 0.96
CA GLY A 184 1.64 1.94 0.39
C GLY A 184 1.38 3.07 1.38
N ALA A 185 1.11 2.78 2.65
CA ALA A 185 0.83 3.83 3.64
C ALA A 185 2.08 4.68 3.91
N GLY A 186 3.26 4.06 3.96
CA GLY A 186 4.53 4.77 4.13
C GLY A 186 4.90 5.56 2.88
N PHE A 187 4.61 5.00 1.70
CA PHE A 187 4.78 5.71 0.43
C PHE A 187 3.84 6.91 0.28
N ALA A 188 2.62 6.84 0.80
CA ALA A 188 1.71 8.00 0.84
C ALA A 188 2.28 9.14 1.70
N LEU A 189 2.91 8.81 2.83
CA LEU A 189 3.59 9.78 3.69
C LEU A 189 4.81 10.41 2.98
N GLU A 190 5.64 9.61 2.31
CA GLU A 190 6.80 10.12 1.55
C GLU A 190 6.39 10.98 0.36
N ASN A 191 5.37 10.57 -0.39
CA ASN A 191 4.79 11.39 -1.45
C ASN A 191 4.31 12.74 -0.89
N ARG A 192 3.66 12.74 0.30
CA ARG A 192 3.24 13.96 0.98
C ARG A 192 4.40 14.87 1.37
N MET A 193 5.50 14.31 1.84
CA MET A 193 6.70 15.07 2.17
C MET A 193 7.34 15.69 0.92
N ALA A 194 7.42 14.94 -0.18
CA ALA A 194 7.94 15.42 -1.46
C ALA A 194 7.05 16.55 -2.03
N THR A 195 5.74 16.36 -2.10
CA THR A 195 4.80 17.39 -2.62
C THR A 195 4.77 18.64 -1.74
N THR A 196 4.92 18.51 -0.42
CA THR A 196 5.05 19.66 0.49
C THR A 196 6.30 20.49 0.16
N ARG A 197 7.41 19.86 -0.25
CA ARG A 197 8.63 20.57 -0.69
C ARG A 197 8.50 21.19 -2.08
N ILE A 198 7.76 20.54 -2.98
CA ILE A 198 7.48 21.06 -4.34
C ILE A 198 6.59 22.31 -4.25
N PHE A 199 5.55 22.27 -3.42
CA PHE A 199 4.53 23.31 -3.30
C PHE A 199 4.59 24.04 -1.94
N SER A 200 5.80 24.38 -1.47
CA SER A 200 6.03 24.91 -0.12
C SER A 200 5.28 26.21 0.20
N ASP A 201 4.91 26.99 -0.81
CA ASP A 201 4.17 28.25 -0.71
C ASP A 201 2.64 28.09 -0.85
N LEU A 202 2.18 27.03 -1.50
CA LEU A 202 0.76 26.70 -1.62
C LEU A 202 0.30 25.82 -0.45
N PHE A 203 1.06 24.78 -0.10
CA PHE A 203 0.66 23.76 0.87
C PHE A 203 0.17 24.33 2.23
N PRO A 204 0.85 25.32 2.84
CA PRO A 204 0.39 25.90 4.12
C PRO A 204 -0.98 26.59 4.05
N ARG A 205 -1.44 26.99 2.86
CA ARG A 205 -2.70 27.72 2.63
C ARG A 205 -3.75 26.87 1.89
N ALA A 206 -3.41 25.63 1.54
CA ALA A 206 -4.25 24.75 0.73
C ALA A 206 -5.23 23.90 1.56
N ASN A 207 -5.30 24.09 2.88
CA ASN A 207 -6.19 23.34 3.79
C ASN A 207 -6.16 21.82 3.57
N VAL A 208 -4.98 21.27 3.26
CA VAL A 208 -4.79 19.84 3.04
C VAL A 208 -4.84 19.12 4.39
N CYS A 209 -5.71 18.11 4.49
CA CYS A 209 -5.85 17.29 5.69
C CYS A 209 -4.53 16.57 6.04
N ARG A 210 -4.20 16.55 7.34
CA ARG A 210 -2.93 15.98 7.84
C ARG A 210 -3.03 14.47 7.99
N LEU A 211 -1.98 13.76 7.58
CA LEU A 211 -1.90 12.30 7.69
C LEU A 211 -1.52 11.83 9.11
N ALA A 212 -0.89 12.69 9.91
CA ALA A 212 -0.35 12.35 11.23
C ALA A 212 -1.42 11.80 12.19
N GLY A 213 -2.64 12.37 12.16
CA GLY A 213 -3.73 11.93 13.03
C GLY A 213 -4.15 10.47 12.80
N PHE A 214 -4.15 10.01 11.55
CA PHE A 214 -4.40 8.60 11.23
C PHE A 214 -3.34 7.68 11.84
N PHE A 215 -2.07 8.04 11.67
CA PHE A 215 -0.95 7.24 12.17
C PHE A 215 -0.89 7.23 13.71
N ARG A 216 -1.21 8.36 14.36
CA ARG A 216 -1.34 8.42 15.81
C ARG A 216 -2.45 7.50 16.30
N ALA A 217 -3.66 7.63 15.74
CA ALA A 217 -4.80 6.81 16.15
C ALA A 217 -4.55 5.30 15.91
N PHE A 218 -3.85 4.95 14.81
CA PHE A 218 -3.46 3.57 14.56
C PHE A 218 -2.39 3.07 15.54
N ARG A 219 -1.40 3.91 15.89
CA ARG A 219 -0.40 3.59 16.92
C ARG A 219 -1.05 3.34 18.28
N GLU A 220 -1.96 4.21 18.70
CA GLU A 220 -2.72 4.08 19.95
C GLU A 220 -3.52 2.77 19.97
N ALA A 221 -4.23 2.45 18.88
CA ALA A 221 -4.97 1.20 18.75
C ALA A 221 -4.08 -0.05 18.81
N MET A 222 -2.86 0.02 18.24
CA MET A 222 -1.88 -1.06 18.34
C MET A 222 -1.33 -1.24 19.75
N ASP A 223 -1.05 -0.16 20.47
CA ASP A 223 -0.56 -0.23 21.84
C ASP A 223 -1.64 -0.78 22.79
N GLU A 224 -2.90 -0.39 22.60
CA GLU A 224 -4.04 -0.99 23.32
C GLU A 224 -4.16 -2.49 23.04
N LEU A 225 -4.06 -2.89 21.77
CA LEU A 225 -4.17 -4.30 21.35
C LEU A 225 -3.00 -5.18 21.80
N ALA A 226 -1.81 -4.60 22.00
CA ALA A 226 -0.67 -5.32 22.55
C ALA A 226 -0.91 -5.73 24.01
N GLY A 227 -1.67 -4.94 24.76
CA GLY A 227 -1.98 -5.16 26.17
C GLY A 227 -0.91 -4.65 27.14
N PRO A 228 -1.25 -4.57 28.44
CA PRO A 228 -0.40 -3.93 29.44
C PRO A 228 0.95 -4.64 29.63
N GLY A 229 2.03 -3.86 29.66
CA GLY A 229 3.38 -4.38 29.86
C GLY A 229 3.96 -5.16 28.66
N ARG A 230 3.26 -5.19 27.53
CA ARG A 230 3.68 -5.87 26.30
C ARG A 230 3.83 -4.86 25.18
N ARG A 231 4.72 -5.15 24.23
CA ARG A 231 5.03 -4.22 23.15
C ARG A 231 4.36 -4.60 21.83
N SER A 232 4.22 -3.58 20.98
CA SER A 232 3.89 -3.68 19.57
C SER A 232 5.17 -3.60 18.73
N ALA A 233 5.24 -4.39 17.65
CA ALA A 233 6.36 -4.39 16.71
C ALA A 233 5.89 -4.65 15.27
N ILE A 234 6.75 -4.36 14.29
CA ILE A 234 6.51 -4.68 12.87
C ILE A 234 7.31 -5.93 12.51
N LEU A 235 6.66 -6.96 11.97
CA LEU A 235 7.33 -8.14 11.41
C LEU A 235 7.59 -7.94 9.93
N THR A 236 8.84 -7.99 9.50
CA THR A 236 9.28 -7.84 8.11
C THR A 236 9.92 -9.12 7.58
N PRO A 237 9.77 -9.44 6.28
CA PRO A 237 10.52 -10.52 5.63
C PRO A 237 12.00 -10.19 5.40
N GLY A 238 12.43 -8.97 5.73
CA GLY A 238 13.81 -8.52 5.60
C GLY A 238 14.13 -7.77 4.30
N PRO A 239 15.42 -7.41 4.08
CA PRO A 239 15.86 -6.50 3.02
C PRO A 239 15.61 -6.97 1.57
N ASN A 240 15.33 -8.25 1.37
CA ASN A 240 15.10 -8.83 0.05
C ASN A 240 13.64 -8.71 -0.42
N ASN A 241 12.83 -7.90 0.25
CA ASN A 241 11.44 -7.65 -0.13
C ASN A 241 11.28 -6.26 -0.77
N ASP A 242 10.44 -6.16 -1.81
CA ASP A 242 10.24 -4.92 -2.58
C ASP A 242 9.74 -3.73 -1.75
N THR A 243 9.01 -3.99 -0.66
CA THR A 243 8.46 -2.96 0.20
C THR A 243 9.22 -2.82 1.52
N TYR A 244 10.43 -3.39 1.63
CA TYR A 244 11.24 -3.30 2.84
C TYR A 244 11.53 -1.86 3.27
N TYR A 245 11.77 -0.95 2.30
CA TYR A 245 11.91 0.48 2.57
C TYR A 245 10.70 1.05 3.33
N GLU A 246 9.48 0.69 2.92
CA GLU A 246 8.27 1.15 3.59
C GLU A 246 8.23 0.64 5.04
N HIS A 247 8.66 -0.60 5.29
CA HIS A 247 8.64 -1.21 6.61
C HIS A 247 9.59 -0.48 7.57
N THR A 248 10.82 -0.20 7.12
CA THR A 248 11.82 0.53 7.91
C THR A 248 11.39 1.97 8.17
N TYR A 249 10.82 2.62 7.16
CA TYR A 249 10.36 3.98 7.24
C TYR A 249 9.19 4.14 8.23
N ILE A 250 8.15 3.30 8.11
CA ILE A 250 7.02 3.32 9.04
C ILE A 250 7.46 2.95 10.46
N ALA A 251 8.34 1.96 10.62
CA ALA A 251 8.87 1.58 11.94
C ALA A 251 9.54 2.79 12.62
N ARG A 252 10.38 3.52 11.88
CA ARG A 252 11.01 4.75 12.36
C ARG A 252 9.99 5.85 12.66
N TYR A 253 9.03 6.08 11.76
CA TYR A 253 8.03 7.14 11.88
C TYR A 253 7.13 6.94 13.10
N LEU A 254 6.73 5.69 13.38
CA LEU A 254 5.86 5.35 14.51
C LEU A 254 6.61 4.98 15.79
N GLY A 255 7.95 4.92 15.77
CA GLY A 255 8.75 4.45 16.90
C GLY A 255 8.46 3.00 17.28
N LEU A 256 8.25 2.13 16.29
CA LEU A 256 8.05 0.69 16.47
C LEU A 256 9.36 -0.06 16.22
N THR A 257 9.59 -1.14 16.96
CA THR A 257 10.70 -2.05 16.65
C THR A 257 10.38 -2.82 15.38
N LEU A 258 11.33 -2.86 14.45
CA LEU A 258 11.28 -3.70 13.26
C LEU A 258 11.96 -5.03 13.57
N LEU A 259 11.24 -6.13 13.38
CA LEU A 259 11.68 -7.49 13.71
C LEU A 259 11.60 -8.37 12.46
N GLU A 260 12.56 -9.27 12.31
CA GLU A 260 12.49 -10.39 11.38
C GLU A 260 12.01 -11.66 12.11
N GLY A 261 11.60 -12.69 11.36
CA GLY A 261 11.07 -13.92 11.95
C GLY A 261 12.04 -14.58 12.93
N GLU A 262 13.34 -14.48 12.64
CA GLU A 262 14.40 -14.94 13.53
C GLU A 262 14.58 -14.05 14.76
N ASP A 263 14.14 -12.80 14.82
CA ASP A 263 14.27 -12.01 16.06
C ASP A 263 13.31 -12.50 17.16
N LEU A 264 12.36 -13.37 16.80
CA LEU A 264 11.30 -13.89 17.64
C LEU A 264 11.55 -15.35 18.07
N ILE A 265 11.01 -15.71 19.23
CA ILE A 265 10.91 -17.10 19.69
C ILE A 265 9.56 -17.30 20.38
N VAL A 266 8.94 -18.46 20.15
CA VAL A 266 7.75 -18.86 20.89
C VAL A 266 8.12 -19.89 21.95
N ARG A 267 7.70 -19.65 23.19
CA ARG A 267 7.86 -20.60 24.29
C ARG A 267 6.68 -20.45 25.25
N ASP A 268 6.16 -21.58 25.71
CA ASP A 268 4.97 -21.66 26.58
C ASP A 268 3.76 -20.89 25.98
N GLY A 269 3.59 -20.99 24.66
CA GLY A 269 2.57 -20.26 23.89
C GLY A 269 2.75 -18.73 23.90
N GLN A 270 3.89 -18.17 24.28
CA GLN A 270 4.17 -16.73 24.24
C GLN A 270 5.21 -16.40 23.17
N ALA A 271 4.89 -15.47 22.27
CA ALA A 271 5.87 -14.86 21.39
C ALA A 271 6.72 -13.84 22.16
N MET A 272 8.04 -13.95 22.04
CA MET A 272 9.01 -13.11 22.72
C MET A 272 10.10 -12.66 21.76
N VAL A 273 10.64 -11.47 21.98
CA VAL A 273 11.79 -10.94 21.25
C VAL A 273 13.08 -11.41 21.92
N ARG A 274 14.04 -11.91 21.13
CA ARG A 274 15.37 -12.24 21.63
C ARG A 274 16.21 -10.97 21.77
N THR A 275 16.48 -10.56 22.99
CA THR A 275 17.27 -9.36 23.29
C THR A 275 18.58 -9.74 23.98
N VAL A 276 19.54 -8.81 24.03
CA VAL A 276 20.78 -8.98 24.80
C VAL A 276 20.56 -9.13 26.31
N LYS A 277 19.41 -8.67 26.84
CA LYS A 277 19.06 -8.78 28.27
C LYS A 277 18.25 -10.05 28.59
N GLY A 278 17.89 -10.83 27.58
CA GLY A 278 16.99 -11.98 27.71
C GLY A 278 15.75 -11.85 26.83
N LEU A 279 14.76 -12.71 27.08
CA LEU A 279 13.52 -12.74 26.31
C LEU A 279 12.54 -11.67 26.83
N GLU A 280 12.02 -10.85 25.93
CA GLU A 280 10.98 -9.85 26.25
C GLU A 280 9.63 -10.23 25.60
N PRO A 281 8.53 -10.32 26.37
CA PRO A 281 7.21 -10.65 25.82
C PRO A 281 6.68 -9.63 24.81
N LEU A 282 6.15 -10.14 23.70
CA LEU A 282 5.55 -9.34 22.65
C LEU A 282 4.03 -9.52 22.64
N GLY A 283 3.27 -8.43 22.55
CA GLY A 283 1.80 -8.46 22.58
C GLY A 283 1.17 -8.41 21.20
N LEU A 284 1.79 -7.66 20.27
CA LEU A 284 1.26 -7.40 18.94
C LEU A 284 2.36 -7.43 17.88
N LEU A 285 2.06 -8.06 16.74
CA LEU A 285 2.82 -7.87 15.50
C LEU A 285 1.96 -7.25 14.40
N TRP A 286 2.39 -6.10 13.90
CA TRP A 286 1.96 -5.65 12.58
C TRP A 286 2.76 -6.40 11.52
N ARG A 287 2.14 -7.44 10.94
CA ARG A 287 2.83 -8.29 9.98
C ARG A 287 2.89 -7.66 8.59
N ARG A 288 4.07 -7.75 7.98
CA ARG A 288 4.35 -7.37 6.60
C ARG A 288 4.76 -8.56 5.74
N ILE A 289 4.36 -9.75 6.18
CA ILE A 289 4.55 -11.03 5.51
C ILE A 289 3.19 -11.65 5.19
N ASP A 290 3.16 -12.44 4.12
CA ASP A 290 2.00 -13.22 3.75
C ASP A 290 1.74 -14.33 4.77
N GLY A 291 0.45 -14.68 4.93
CA GLY A 291 0.00 -15.51 6.04
C GLY A 291 0.66 -16.88 6.06
N GLU A 292 0.79 -17.51 4.89
CA GLU A 292 1.38 -18.86 4.73
C GLU A 292 2.82 -18.97 5.23
N PHE A 293 3.57 -17.87 5.21
CA PHE A 293 4.98 -17.86 5.62
C PHE A 293 5.16 -17.57 7.11
N ALA A 294 4.09 -17.29 7.86
CA ALA A 294 4.21 -16.79 9.22
C ALA A 294 4.70 -17.83 10.24
N ASP A 295 4.36 -19.11 10.04
CA ASP A 295 4.72 -20.20 10.95
C ASP A 295 5.14 -21.45 10.17
N PRO A 296 6.44 -21.81 10.15
CA PRO A 296 6.90 -22.99 9.45
C PRO A 296 6.47 -24.32 10.07
N LEU A 297 5.97 -24.35 11.32
CA LEU A 297 5.52 -25.60 11.95
C LEU A 297 4.10 -26.00 11.55
N GLU A 298 3.22 -25.03 11.36
CA GLU A 298 1.80 -25.27 11.13
C GLU A 298 1.33 -24.85 9.71
N LEU A 299 2.12 -24.06 8.98
CA LEU A 299 1.76 -23.56 7.65
C LEU A 299 2.72 -24.07 6.56
N ASN A 300 3.81 -23.33 6.29
CA ASN A 300 4.75 -23.63 5.23
C ASN A 300 6.13 -23.98 5.82
N GLU A 301 6.46 -25.27 5.86
CA GLU A 301 7.73 -25.82 6.36
C GLU A 301 8.97 -25.23 5.67
N GLY A 302 8.83 -24.75 4.43
CA GLY A 302 9.91 -24.09 3.69
C GLY A 302 10.11 -22.61 4.05
N SER A 303 9.27 -22.03 4.91
CA SER A 303 9.38 -20.62 5.27
C SER A 303 10.64 -20.34 6.09
N GLN A 304 11.43 -19.35 5.63
CA GLN A 304 12.61 -18.84 6.33
C GLN A 304 12.39 -17.47 6.97
N ILE A 305 11.20 -16.88 6.78
CA ILE A 305 10.87 -15.51 7.20
C ILE A 305 9.83 -15.49 8.34
N GLY A 306 9.25 -16.64 8.66
CA GLY A 306 8.31 -16.82 9.77
C GLY A 306 8.98 -17.16 11.10
N THR A 307 8.17 -17.38 12.12
CA THR A 307 8.61 -17.79 13.45
C THR A 307 7.91 -19.09 13.84
N PRO A 308 8.65 -20.17 14.13
CA PRO A 308 8.06 -21.42 14.61
C PRO A 308 7.16 -21.21 15.84
N GLY A 309 5.93 -21.71 15.79
CA GLY A 309 4.97 -21.68 16.90
C GLY A 309 4.16 -20.39 16.99
N LEU A 310 4.22 -19.50 15.99
CA LEU A 310 3.44 -18.27 15.99
C LEU A 310 1.93 -18.55 16.09
N ILE A 311 1.43 -19.61 15.44
CA ILE A 311 0.02 -20.01 15.53
C ILE A 311 -0.33 -20.48 16.94
N GLU A 312 0.57 -21.21 17.61
CA GLU A 312 0.39 -21.59 19.01
C GLU A 312 0.19 -20.36 19.90
N ALA A 313 0.98 -19.30 19.70
CA ALA A 313 0.86 -18.06 20.46
C ALA A 313 -0.47 -17.32 20.22
N LEU A 314 -0.99 -17.38 18.99
CA LEU A 314 -2.33 -16.87 18.66
C LEU A 314 -3.42 -17.68 19.35
N ARG A 315 -3.35 -19.01 19.24
CA ARG A 315 -4.31 -19.96 19.82
C ARG A 315 -4.35 -19.84 21.35
N ALA A 316 -3.22 -19.57 21.98
CA ALA A 316 -3.10 -19.37 23.42
C ALA A 316 -3.62 -18.00 23.89
N GLY A 317 -4.11 -17.13 23.00
CA GLY A 317 -4.56 -15.79 23.37
C GLY A 317 -3.41 -14.96 23.96
N LYS A 318 -2.19 -15.17 23.48
CA LYS A 318 -0.98 -14.50 23.95
C LYS A 318 -0.35 -13.67 22.86
N LEU A 319 -0.84 -13.63 21.64
CA LEU A 319 -0.37 -12.72 20.60
C LEU A 319 -1.56 -12.20 19.81
N SER A 320 -1.48 -10.95 19.39
CA SER A 320 -2.38 -10.34 18.40
C SER A 320 -1.61 -10.05 17.12
N LEU A 321 -2.29 -10.03 15.97
CA LEU A 321 -1.70 -9.69 14.68
C LEU A 321 -2.52 -8.61 13.96
N VAL A 322 -1.83 -7.68 13.31
CA VAL A 322 -2.42 -6.77 12.32
C VAL A 322 -1.96 -7.21 10.92
N ASN A 323 -2.79 -7.77 10.06
CA ASN A 323 -4.11 -8.39 10.33
C ASN A 323 -3.96 -9.85 10.76
N ALA A 324 -5.07 -10.50 11.15
CA ALA A 324 -5.09 -11.94 11.40
C ALA A 324 -4.54 -12.74 10.20
N LEU A 325 -3.94 -13.91 10.47
CA LEU A 325 -3.50 -14.82 9.40
C LEU A 325 -4.71 -15.33 8.62
N GLY A 326 -4.54 -15.49 7.31
CA GLY A 326 -5.60 -15.96 6.41
C GLY A 326 -6.55 -14.88 5.90
N SER A 327 -6.34 -13.61 6.31
CA SER A 327 -7.13 -12.48 5.80
C SER A 327 -7.00 -12.22 4.30
N GLY A 328 -5.97 -12.77 3.63
CA GLY A 328 -5.84 -12.71 2.17
C GLY A 328 -6.95 -13.42 1.41
N VAL A 329 -7.75 -14.28 2.06
CA VAL A 329 -8.93 -14.90 1.45
C VAL A 329 -9.90 -13.83 0.90
N MET A 330 -9.95 -12.64 1.52
CA MET A 330 -10.77 -11.52 1.08
C MET A 330 -10.23 -10.80 -0.17
N GLU A 331 -8.97 -11.03 -0.56
CA GLU A 331 -8.37 -10.40 -1.74
C GLU A 331 -8.66 -11.15 -3.04
N ALA A 332 -9.22 -12.37 -2.98
CA ALA A 332 -9.54 -13.14 -4.17
C ALA A 332 -10.58 -12.41 -5.03
N ARG A 333 -10.26 -12.19 -6.31
CA ARG A 333 -11.15 -11.50 -7.27
C ARG A 333 -12.56 -12.07 -7.29
N ALA A 334 -12.71 -13.39 -7.17
CA ALA A 334 -14.01 -14.03 -7.18
C ALA A 334 -14.92 -13.61 -6.02
N MET A 335 -14.38 -13.17 -4.87
CA MET A 335 -15.18 -12.66 -3.76
C MET A 335 -16.08 -11.51 -4.18
N MET A 336 -15.63 -10.64 -5.09
CA MET A 336 -16.39 -9.48 -5.58
C MET A 336 -17.70 -9.85 -6.29
N ALA A 337 -17.79 -11.05 -6.87
CA ALA A 337 -19.04 -11.54 -7.45
C ALA A 337 -20.12 -11.80 -6.38
N PHE A 338 -19.72 -12.13 -5.15
CA PHE A 338 -20.62 -12.54 -4.08
C PHE A 338 -20.87 -11.45 -3.04
N LEU A 339 -19.95 -10.49 -2.87
CA LEU A 339 -20.07 -9.40 -1.89
C LEU A 339 -21.41 -8.63 -1.95
N PRO A 340 -22.00 -8.31 -3.12
CA PRO A 340 -23.30 -7.65 -3.16
C PRO A 340 -24.40 -8.43 -2.45
N ARG A 341 -24.47 -9.76 -2.66
CA ARG A 341 -25.45 -10.63 -2.01
C ARG A 341 -25.11 -10.86 -0.54
N ILE A 342 -23.83 -11.08 -0.23
CA ILE A 342 -23.34 -11.25 1.14
C ILE A 342 -23.66 -10.02 2.00
N SER A 343 -23.54 -8.79 1.46
CA SER A 343 -23.93 -7.56 2.15
C SER A 343 -25.40 -7.59 2.59
N GLN A 344 -26.31 -7.98 1.70
CA GLN A 344 -27.73 -8.08 2.05
C GLN A 344 -27.99 -9.09 3.16
N VAL A 345 -27.28 -10.23 3.14
CA VAL A 345 -27.44 -11.30 4.13
C VAL A 345 -26.85 -10.90 5.49
N LEU A 346 -25.66 -10.31 5.53
CA LEU A 346 -24.94 -10.03 6.78
C LEU A 346 -25.19 -8.63 7.37
N MET A 347 -25.56 -7.67 6.52
CA MET A 347 -25.77 -6.26 6.89
C MET A 347 -27.24 -5.82 6.73
N GLY A 348 -28.07 -6.56 5.97
CA GLY A 348 -29.45 -6.16 5.70
C GLY A 348 -29.59 -5.04 4.67
N GLU A 349 -28.49 -4.57 4.07
CA GLU A 349 -28.46 -3.46 3.13
C GLU A 349 -27.50 -3.75 1.95
N PRO A 350 -27.74 -3.17 0.75
CA PRO A 350 -26.83 -3.29 -0.37
C PRO A 350 -25.50 -2.57 -0.09
N LEU A 351 -24.49 -2.85 -0.91
CA LEU A 351 -23.22 -2.14 -0.86
C LEU A 351 -23.45 -0.64 -1.11
N LYS A 352 -23.00 0.21 -0.17
CA LYS A 352 -23.05 1.67 -0.29
C LYS A 352 -22.13 2.18 -1.40
N MET A 353 -20.98 1.52 -1.58
CA MET A 353 -20.08 1.72 -2.70
C MET A 353 -19.98 0.41 -3.49
N PRO A 354 -20.39 0.37 -4.77
CA PRO A 354 -20.29 -0.83 -5.59
C PRO A 354 -18.83 -1.23 -5.81
N ASN A 355 -18.60 -2.50 -6.14
CA ASN A 355 -17.32 -2.93 -6.73
C ASN A 355 -17.46 -3.09 -8.24
N ILE A 356 -16.32 -3.17 -8.93
CA ILE A 356 -16.25 -3.58 -10.33
C ILE A 356 -17.15 -4.80 -10.61
N ALA A 357 -17.91 -4.74 -11.71
CA ALA A 357 -18.80 -5.83 -12.09
C ALA A 357 -17.97 -7.10 -12.34
N THR A 358 -18.33 -8.18 -11.64
CA THR A 358 -17.51 -9.38 -11.52
C THR A 358 -18.38 -10.63 -11.63
N TRP A 359 -17.97 -11.58 -12.47
CA TRP A 359 -18.66 -12.84 -12.73
C TRP A 359 -17.70 -14.01 -12.51
N TRP A 360 -18.02 -14.90 -11.58
CA TRP A 360 -17.22 -16.11 -11.38
C TRP A 360 -17.62 -17.18 -12.40
N CYS A 361 -16.66 -17.63 -13.21
CA CYS A 361 -16.91 -18.56 -14.31
C CYS A 361 -17.14 -20.02 -13.84
N GLY A 362 -17.16 -20.28 -12.53
CA GLY A 362 -17.57 -21.58 -11.97
C GLY A 362 -19.07 -21.82 -12.06
N GLN A 363 -19.88 -20.75 -12.15
CA GLN A 363 -21.31 -20.87 -12.37
C GLN A 363 -21.63 -20.81 -13.88
N PRO A 364 -22.47 -21.72 -14.41
CA PRO A 364 -22.72 -21.81 -15.86
C PRO A 364 -23.26 -20.52 -16.49
N ARG A 365 -24.21 -19.83 -15.83
CA ARG A 365 -24.85 -18.62 -16.37
C ARG A 365 -23.84 -17.46 -16.49
N GLU A 366 -23.01 -17.31 -15.47
CA GLU A 366 -21.97 -16.31 -15.34
C GLU A 366 -20.87 -16.57 -16.36
N ARG A 367 -20.46 -17.84 -16.54
CA ARG A 367 -19.52 -18.25 -17.59
C ARG A 367 -20.05 -17.95 -19.00
N ASP A 368 -21.33 -18.22 -19.26
CA ASP A 368 -21.96 -17.91 -20.56
C ASP A 368 -22.09 -16.40 -20.79
N HIS A 369 -22.30 -15.63 -19.72
CA HIS A 369 -22.28 -14.17 -19.79
C HIS A 369 -20.89 -13.66 -20.19
N VAL A 370 -19.83 -14.14 -19.51
CA VAL A 370 -18.44 -13.78 -19.83
C VAL A 370 -18.08 -14.18 -21.26
N ARG A 371 -18.49 -15.37 -21.70
CA ARG A 371 -18.28 -15.84 -23.08
C ARG A 371 -18.90 -14.91 -24.11
N ARG A 372 -20.17 -14.53 -23.93
CA ARG A 372 -20.90 -13.67 -24.87
C ARG A 372 -20.36 -12.23 -24.93
N HIS A 373 -19.79 -11.75 -23.83
CA HIS A 373 -19.32 -10.36 -23.70
C HIS A 373 -17.80 -10.25 -23.61
N ALA A 374 -17.05 -11.29 -23.99
CA ALA A 374 -15.61 -11.39 -23.81
C ALA A 374 -14.81 -10.18 -24.32
N ALA A 375 -15.26 -9.56 -25.41
CA ALA A 375 -14.65 -8.37 -26.00
C ALA A 375 -14.58 -7.16 -25.04
N LYS A 376 -15.45 -7.13 -24.01
CA LYS A 376 -15.54 -6.06 -23.00
C LYS A 376 -15.08 -6.50 -21.61
N MET A 377 -14.47 -7.68 -21.52
CA MET A 377 -14.10 -8.30 -20.24
C MET A 377 -12.59 -8.41 -20.08
N MET A 378 -12.16 -8.29 -18.83
CA MET A 378 -10.89 -8.78 -18.33
C MET A 378 -11.12 -10.16 -17.70
N ILE A 379 -10.43 -11.18 -18.17
CA ILE A 379 -10.62 -12.56 -17.70
C ILE A 379 -9.31 -13.04 -17.09
N GLY A 380 -9.34 -13.50 -15.84
CA GLY A 380 -8.14 -13.93 -15.13
C GLY A 380 -8.43 -14.96 -14.06
N ALA A 381 -7.41 -15.29 -13.26
CA ALA A 381 -7.52 -16.24 -12.18
C ALA A 381 -8.46 -15.73 -11.06
N ALA A 382 -9.40 -16.58 -10.66
CA ALA A 382 -10.43 -16.28 -9.66
C ALA A 382 -9.87 -16.01 -8.25
N MET A 383 -8.78 -16.69 -7.89
CA MET A 383 -8.15 -16.62 -6.56
C MET A 383 -6.93 -15.71 -6.51
N ASP A 384 -6.59 -15.04 -7.61
CA ASP A 384 -5.45 -14.14 -7.65
C ASP A 384 -5.75 -12.89 -6.80
N PRO A 385 -4.92 -12.56 -5.79
CA PRO A 385 -5.10 -11.35 -5.00
C PRO A 385 -4.71 -10.09 -5.78
N ALA A 386 -3.95 -10.19 -6.87
CA ALA A 386 -3.56 -9.03 -7.66
C ALA A 386 -4.78 -8.38 -8.33
N LEU A 387 -4.72 -7.05 -8.52
CA LEU A 387 -5.73 -6.36 -9.33
C LEU A 387 -5.70 -6.91 -10.77
N PRO A 388 -6.82 -6.87 -11.51
CA PRO A 388 -6.88 -7.36 -12.90
C PRO A 388 -5.85 -6.73 -13.84
N PHE A 389 -5.42 -5.53 -13.49
CA PHE A 389 -4.49 -4.69 -14.20
C PHE A 389 -3.17 -4.46 -13.45
N ALA A 390 -2.83 -5.34 -12.50
CA ALA A 390 -1.49 -5.34 -11.91
C ALA A 390 -0.45 -5.83 -12.94
N MET A 391 0.78 -5.32 -12.85
CA MET A 391 1.88 -5.85 -13.67
C MET A 391 2.10 -7.34 -13.37
N GLY A 392 2.26 -8.15 -14.42
CA GLY A 392 2.49 -9.59 -14.30
C GLY A 392 1.23 -10.44 -14.05
N SER A 393 0.04 -9.85 -13.94
CA SER A 393 -1.20 -10.63 -13.86
C SER A 393 -1.46 -11.33 -15.20
N SER A 394 -1.78 -12.63 -15.19
CA SER A 394 -2.17 -13.45 -16.35
C SER A 394 -3.60 -13.16 -16.84
N THR A 395 -3.99 -11.88 -16.85
CA THR A 395 -5.34 -11.44 -17.23
C THR A 395 -5.42 -11.27 -18.74
N ALA A 396 -6.26 -12.07 -19.39
CA ALA A 396 -6.64 -11.92 -20.78
C ALA A 396 -7.60 -10.72 -20.95
N PHE A 397 -7.47 -10.00 -22.07
CA PHE A 397 -8.37 -8.89 -22.42
C PHE A 397 -9.02 -9.11 -23.77
N GLY A 398 -10.30 -8.75 -23.87
CA GLY A 398 -11.02 -8.80 -25.14
C GLY A 398 -11.13 -10.21 -25.72
N GLY A 399 -10.94 -11.24 -24.89
CA GLY A 399 -10.88 -12.64 -25.30
C GLY A 399 -9.54 -13.11 -25.89
N ALA A 400 -8.51 -12.27 -25.95
CA ALA A 400 -7.16 -12.68 -26.35
C ALA A 400 -6.44 -13.38 -25.17
N VAL A 401 -6.24 -14.69 -25.29
CA VAL A 401 -5.45 -15.49 -24.32
C VAL A 401 -3.97 -15.16 -24.51
N GLN A 402 -3.29 -14.71 -23.46
CA GLN A 402 -1.93 -14.14 -23.59
C GLN A 402 -0.81 -15.17 -23.79
N ASP A 403 -1.02 -16.47 -23.57
CA ASP A 403 -0.03 -17.49 -23.93
C ASP A 403 -0.63 -18.91 -23.81
N LYS A 404 -0.23 -19.78 -24.75
CA LYS A 404 -0.68 -21.19 -24.96
C LYS A 404 -1.97 -21.37 -25.78
N ALA A 405 -1.90 -22.33 -26.68
CA ALA A 405 -2.78 -22.60 -27.82
C ALA A 405 -4.17 -23.16 -27.45
N ASP A 406 -4.99 -22.37 -26.74
CA ASP A 406 -6.42 -22.67 -26.52
C ASP A 406 -7.26 -21.44 -26.90
N THR A 407 -8.38 -21.67 -27.57
CA THR A 407 -9.39 -20.63 -27.79
C THR A 407 -9.97 -20.17 -26.43
N LEU A 408 -10.50 -18.94 -26.36
CA LEU A 408 -11.19 -18.46 -25.16
C LEU A 408 -12.28 -19.43 -24.68
N ALA A 409 -12.99 -20.06 -25.62
CA ALA A 409 -14.05 -21.02 -25.32
C ALA A 409 -13.49 -22.24 -24.56
N GLU A 410 -12.42 -22.85 -25.07
CA GLU A 410 -11.75 -23.99 -24.43
C GLU A 410 -11.18 -23.64 -23.06
N TRP A 411 -10.63 -22.44 -22.92
CA TRP A 411 -10.13 -21.95 -21.63
C TRP A 411 -11.24 -21.83 -20.58
N LEU A 412 -12.38 -21.25 -20.96
CA LEU A 412 -13.55 -21.14 -20.09
C LEU A 412 -14.19 -22.50 -19.78
N ASP A 413 -14.22 -23.42 -20.75
CA ASP A 413 -14.79 -24.76 -20.58
C ASP A 413 -13.96 -25.62 -19.63
N ARG A 414 -12.63 -25.59 -19.78
CA ARG A 414 -11.68 -26.35 -18.95
C ARG A 414 -11.48 -25.74 -17.57
N GLY A 415 -11.45 -24.41 -17.51
CA GLY A 415 -10.97 -23.64 -16.36
C GLY A 415 -12.03 -22.85 -15.59
N GLY A 416 -13.32 -22.97 -15.92
CA GLY A 416 -14.38 -22.09 -15.41
C GLY A 416 -14.29 -21.77 -13.90
N ALA A 417 -14.21 -22.80 -13.04
CA ALA A 417 -14.15 -22.60 -11.58
C ALA A 417 -12.89 -21.87 -11.07
N SER A 418 -11.81 -21.85 -11.85
CA SER A 418 -10.58 -21.09 -11.56
C SER A 418 -10.53 -19.71 -12.22
N LEU A 419 -11.58 -19.32 -12.94
CA LEU A 419 -11.61 -18.08 -13.72
C LEU A 419 -12.69 -17.12 -13.23
N VAL A 420 -12.41 -15.84 -13.42
CA VAL A 420 -13.33 -14.74 -13.17
C VAL A 420 -13.29 -13.79 -14.37
N GLY A 421 -14.45 -13.33 -14.80
CA GLY A 421 -14.59 -12.22 -15.73
C GLY A 421 -14.92 -10.94 -14.97
N GLN A 422 -14.28 -9.84 -15.33
CA GLN A 422 -14.53 -8.51 -14.76
C GLN A 422 -14.72 -7.51 -15.89
N GLU A 423 -15.64 -6.57 -15.72
CA GLU A 423 -15.89 -5.56 -16.75
C GLU A 423 -14.64 -4.71 -16.96
N ALA A 424 -14.29 -4.45 -18.21
CA ALA A 424 -13.22 -3.52 -18.56
C ALA A 424 -13.63 -2.08 -18.24
N VAL A 425 -13.37 -1.65 -17.00
CA VAL A 425 -13.76 -0.32 -16.53
C VAL A 425 -12.89 0.77 -17.14
N THR A 426 -13.55 1.89 -17.48
CA THR A 426 -12.92 3.15 -17.85
C THR A 426 -12.59 3.92 -16.58
N LEU A 427 -11.30 4.16 -16.33
CA LEU A 427 -10.84 4.90 -15.16
C LEU A 427 -10.90 6.40 -15.41
N SER A 428 -11.28 7.16 -14.39
CA SER A 428 -11.23 8.62 -14.43
C SER A 428 -9.82 9.14 -14.71
N THR A 429 -9.72 10.28 -15.38
CA THR A 429 -8.46 10.98 -15.61
C THR A 429 -8.18 12.06 -14.57
N THR A 430 -6.92 12.33 -14.32
CA THR A 430 -6.45 13.43 -13.47
C THR A 430 -5.30 14.17 -14.15
N PRO A 431 -5.07 15.46 -13.85
CA PRO A 431 -3.94 16.21 -14.40
C PRO A 431 -2.58 15.60 -14.03
N ALA A 432 -1.78 15.28 -15.05
CA ALA A 432 -0.37 14.93 -14.91
C ALA A 432 0.49 15.93 -15.69
N TYR A 433 1.65 16.31 -15.14
CA TYR A 433 2.57 17.21 -15.83
C TYR A 433 3.51 16.43 -16.75
N ARG A 434 3.46 16.72 -18.05
CA ARG A 434 4.30 16.10 -19.09
C ARG A 434 4.74 17.16 -20.09
N GLU A 435 6.03 17.17 -20.42
CA GLU A 435 6.59 18.02 -21.49
C GLU A 435 6.20 19.51 -21.33
N GLY A 436 6.19 20.03 -20.10
CA GLY A 436 5.90 21.45 -19.84
C GLY A 436 4.41 21.81 -19.73
N ARG A 437 3.49 20.85 -19.81
CA ARG A 437 2.03 21.08 -19.78
C ARG A 437 1.29 20.05 -18.94
N LEU A 438 0.05 20.38 -18.55
CA LEU A 438 -0.86 19.42 -17.93
C LEU A 438 -1.60 18.61 -19.00
N VAL A 439 -1.66 17.29 -18.80
CA VAL A 439 -2.38 16.36 -19.67
C VAL A 439 -3.22 15.40 -18.81
N PRO A 440 -4.42 15.00 -19.26
CA PRO A 440 -5.23 14.03 -18.53
C PRO A 440 -4.58 12.65 -18.62
N ARG A 441 -4.49 11.95 -17.49
CA ARG A 441 -4.01 10.56 -17.40
C ARG A 441 -4.90 9.74 -16.48
N PRO A 442 -5.19 8.48 -16.82
CA PRO A 442 -6.05 7.63 -15.99
C PRO A 442 -5.42 7.44 -14.62
N MET A 443 -6.27 7.33 -13.60
CA MET A 443 -5.83 7.14 -12.23
C MET A 443 -6.63 6.10 -11.45
N THR A 444 -6.00 5.54 -10.42
CA THR A 444 -6.68 4.89 -9.30
C THR A 444 -6.15 5.47 -7.99
N VAL A 445 -6.95 5.39 -6.94
CA VAL A 445 -6.56 5.82 -5.59
C VAL A 445 -6.59 4.63 -4.66
N ARG A 446 -5.50 4.41 -3.91
CA ARG A 446 -5.48 3.52 -2.76
C ARG A 446 -5.76 4.30 -1.50
N VAL A 447 -6.82 3.92 -0.81
CA VAL A 447 -7.26 4.47 0.48
C VAL A 447 -6.88 3.51 1.59
N PHE A 448 -6.41 4.01 2.73
CA PHE A 448 -6.02 3.20 3.89
C PHE A 448 -6.99 3.40 5.06
N ALA A 449 -7.31 2.31 5.75
CA ALA A 449 -8.19 2.29 6.91
C ALA A 449 -7.53 1.55 8.07
N ALA A 450 -7.70 2.07 9.28
CA ALA A 450 -7.24 1.48 10.52
C ALA A 450 -8.41 1.34 11.50
N ARG A 451 -8.53 0.19 12.16
CA ARG A 451 -9.50 -0.02 13.23
C ARG A 451 -8.95 0.58 14.52
N THR A 452 -9.75 1.43 15.14
CA THR A 452 -9.47 2.10 16.41
C THR A 452 -10.58 1.77 17.42
N ALA A 453 -10.42 2.20 18.67
CA ALA A 453 -11.48 2.09 19.68
C ALA A 453 -12.81 2.76 19.26
N SER A 454 -12.74 3.77 18.37
CA SER A 454 -13.91 4.49 17.82
C SER A 454 -14.49 3.87 16.54
N GLY A 455 -13.95 2.74 16.08
CA GLY A 455 -14.28 2.12 14.80
C GLY A 455 -13.24 2.39 13.72
N TRP A 456 -13.65 2.32 12.45
CA TRP A 456 -12.75 2.53 11.30
C TRP A 456 -12.43 4.00 11.09
N THR A 457 -11.12 4.31 11.10
CA THR A 457 -10.57 5.62 10.76
C THR A 457 -9.83 5.51 9.44
N PHE A 458 -10.05 6.47 8.54
CA PHE A 458 -9.43 6.51 7.22
C PHE A 458 -8.33 7.57 7.17
N MET A 459 -7.22 7.24 6.52
CA MET A 459 -6.16 8.21 6.25
C MET A 459 -6.68 9.28 5.30
N PRO A 460 -6.75 10.59 5.66
CA PRO A 460 -7.32 11.62 4.79
C PRO A 460 -6.35 12.00 3.65
N GLY A 461 -6.25 11.08 2.69
CA GLY A 461 -5.28 11.03 1.61
C GLY A 461 -5.05 9.59 1.19
N GLY A 462 -3.87 9.33 0.63
CA GLY A 462 -3.52 8.01 0.16
C GLY A 462 -2.46 8.09 -0.91
N TYR A 463 -2.43 7.06 -1.73
CA TYR A 463 -1.47 6.91 -2.81
C TYR A 463 -2.23 6.67 -4.10
N ALA A 464 -2.01 7.50 -5.12
CA ALA A 464 -2.63 7.35 -6.42
C ALA A 464 -1.65 6.77 -7.43
N ARG A 465 -2.15 5.93 -8.33
CA ARG A 465 -1.41 5.43 -9.49
C ARG A 465 -1.88 6.16 -10.73
N ILE A 466 -0.95 6.70 -11.49
CA ILE A 466 -1.21 7.48 -12.70
C ILE A 466 -0.65 6.74 -13.91
N GLY A 467 -1.51 6.42 -14.88
CA GLY A 467 -1.10 5.72 -16.10
C GLY A 467 -0.12 6.56 -16.93
N LYS A 468 0.84 5.88 -17.58
CA LYS A 468 1.83 6.54 -18.44
C LYS A 468 1.21 7.01 -19.77
N ARG A 469 0.36 6.16 -20.35
CA ARG A 469 -0.34 6.39 -21.64
C ARG A 469 -1.67 7.10 -21.42
N SER A 470 -2.24 7.63 -22.50
CA SER A 470 -3.57 8.24 -22.51
C SER A 470 -4.70 7.21 -22.56
N ASP A 471 -4.41 5.94 -22.84
CA ASP A 471 -5.41 4.87 -22.80
C ASP A 471 -5.98 4.75 -21.38
N VAL A 472 -7.29 4.98 -21.24
CA VAL A 472 -8.03 5.02 -19.97
C VAL A 472 -8.52 3.65 -19.50
N THR A 473 -8.25 2.61 -20.30
CA THR A 473 -8.50 1.24 -19.91
C THR A 473 -7.60 0.90 -18.72
N ALA A 474 -8.14 0.22 -17.70
CA ALA A 474 -7.36 -0.16 -16.52
C ALA A 474 -6.06 -0.91 -16.88
N LEU A 475 -6.03 -1.66 -17.99
CA LEU A 475 -4.85 -2.35 -18.52
C LEU A 475 -3.68 -1.44 -18.90
N ALA A 476 -3.94 -0.20 -19.29
CA ALA A 476 -2.87 0.76 -19.56
C ALA A 476 -2.03 1.08 -18.31
N MET A 477 -2.54 0.76 -17.12
CA MET A 477 -1.79 0.84 -15.86
C MET A 477 -0.75 -0.28 -15.71
N GLN A 478 -0.85 -1.38 -16.47
CA GLN A 478 0.15 -2.46 -16.48
C GLN A 478 1.45 -2.07 -17.18
N ALA A 479 1.45 -1.05 -18.04
CA ALA A 479 2.65 -0.62 -18.77
C ALA A 479 3.61 0.24 -17.91
N GLY A 480 3.46 0.20 -16.58
CA GLY A 480 4.08 1.12 -15.65
C GLY A 480 3.37 2.46 -15.57
N GLY A 481 3.58 3.17 -14.46
CA GLY A 481 2.94 4.45 -14.17
C GLY A 481 3.74 5.25 -13.15
N SER A 482 3.35 6.52 -12.99
CA SER A 482 3.85 7.35 -11.90
C SER A 482 2.92 7.26 -10.70
N VAL A 483 3.44 7.59 -9.52
CA VAL A 483 2.70 7.54 -8.26
C VAL A 483 2.52 8.94 -7.72
N ALA A 484 1.31 9.30 -7.33
CA ALA A 484 0.98 10.64 -6.86
C ALA A 484 0.55 10.62 -5.40
N ASP A 485 0.77 11.74 -4.71
CA ASP A 485 0.09 12.06 -3.47
C ASP A 485 -1.40 12.32 -3.73
N VAL A 486 -2.23 12.11 -2.71
CA VAL A 486 -3.66 12.44 -2.72
C VAL A 486 -3.93 13.44 -1.63
N TRP A 487 -4.36 14.65 -2.00
CA TRP A 487 -4.73 15.70 -1.07
C TRP A 487 -6.24 15.69 -0.88
N VAL A 488 -6.67 15.38 0.33
CA VAL A 488 -8.03 15.70 0.77
C VAL A 488 -8.03 17.15 1.25
N VAL A 489 -8.81 17.99 0.60
CA VAL A 489 -8.81 19.44 0.82
C VAL A 489 -10.09 19.85 1.55
N SER A 490 -9.91 20.44 2.73
CA SER A 490 -11.01 20.97 3.54
C SER A 490 -11.41 22.37 3.09
N PRO A 491 -12.70 22.73 3.11
CA PRO A 491 -13.14 24.10 2.88
C PRO A 491 -12.73 25.05 4.02
N ARG A 492 -12.27 24.52 5.16
CA ARG A 492 -11.88 25.29 6.35
C ARG A 492 -10.42 25.04 6.73
N PRO A 493 -9.80 25.94 7.51
CA PRO A 493 -8.46 25.70 8.06
C PRO A 493 -8.40 24.38 8.83
N VAL A 494 -7.42 23.55 8.50
CA VAL A 494 -7.18 22.26 9.16
C VAL A 494 -6.30 22.48 10.39
N ALA A 495 -6.72 21.95 11.55
CA ALA A 495 -5.95 22.05 12.78
C ALA A 495 -4.56 21.39 12.61
N PRO A 496 -3.49 21.97 13.18
CA PRO A 496 -2.20 21.31 13.21
C PRO A 496 -2.33 20.03 14.03
N ASP A 497 -1.88 18.92 13.46
CA ASP A 497 -1.90 17.62 14.13
C ASP A 497 -0.51 16.97 14.02
N SER A 498 -0.01 16.47 15.16
CA SER A 498 1.35 15.97 15.31
C SER A 498 1.36 14.58 15.96
N LEU A 499 2.38 13.79 15.65
CA LEU A 499 2.69 12.55 16.39
C LEU A 499 3.28 12.84 17.78
N VAL A 500 3.77 14.05 18.02
CA VAL A 500 4.27 14.46 19.33
C VAL A 500 3.09 14.73 20.25
N THR A 501 2.86 13.86 21.22
CA THR A 501 1.86 14.07 22.26
C THR A 501 2.37 15.10 23.27
N ASN A 502 1.53 16.07 23.63
CA ASN A 502 1.81 17.10 24.65
C ASN A 502 1.67 16.56 26.09
N THR A 503 1.80 15.25 26.30
CA THR A 503 1.81 14.66 27.64
C THR A 503 3.15 14.93 28.31
N ALA A 504 3.15 15.00 29.64
CA ALA A 504 4.34 15.22 30.46
C ALA A 504 5.52 14.36 29.96
N PHE A 505 6.72 14.94 29.93
CA PHE A 505 7.94 14.28 29.45
C PHE A 505 8.13 12.92 30.14
N GLU A 506 7.71 11.84 29.47
CA GLU A 506 8.05 10.49 29.86
C GLU A 506 9.40 10.17 29.22
N ARG A 507 10.39 9.82 30.05
CA ARG A 507 11.68 9.34 29.55
C ARG A 507 11.39 8.09 28.72
N ALA A 508 11.64 8.18 27.41
CA ALA A 508 11.49 7.05 26.50
C ALA A 508 12.18 5.82 27.11
N ALA A 509 11.41 4.76 27.36
CA ALA A 509 11.99 3.50 27.78
C ALA A 509 13.01 3.07 26.72
N PRO A 510 14.21 2.62 27.10
CA PRO A 510 15.21 2.19 26.13
C PRO A 510 14.57 1.15 25.20
N GLY A 511 14.71 1.37 23.89
CA GLY A 511 14.16 0.47 22.88
C GLY A 511 14.71 -0.94 23.05
N ILE A 512 13.91 -1.94 22.64
CA ILE A 512 14.42 -3.31 22.54
C ILE A 512 15.50 -3.32 21.47
N LEU A 513 16.68 -3.85 21.83
CA LEU A 513 17.73 -4.16 20.88
C LEU A 513 17.71 -5.68 20.64
N PRO A 514 17.17 -6.13 19.48
CA PRO A 514 17.23 -7.54 19.10
C PRO A 514 18.68 -8.03 19.08
N ALA A 515 18.90 -9.28 19.47
CA ALA A 515 20.24 -9.87 19.54
C ALA A 515 21.00 -9.78 18.21
N ARG A 516 20.30 -9.98 17.10
CA ARG A 516 20.85 -9.83 15.74
C ARG A 516 21.26 -8.39 15.42
N ALA A 517 20.42 -7.42 15.78
CA ALA A 517 20.76 -6.01 15.60
C ALA A 517 21.98 -5.62 16.47
N ALA A 518 22.09 -6.17 17.68
CA ALA A 518 23.26 -5.98 18.54
C ALA A 518 24.53 -6.57 17.92
N ASP A 519 24.46 -7.79 17.37
CA ASP A 519 25.59 -8.44 16.70
C ASP A 519 26.03 -7.66 15.44
N ASN A 520 25.07 -7.20 14.64
CA ASN A 520 25.35 -6.34 13.49
C ASN A 520 26.05 -5.03 13.89
N LEU A 521 25.59 -4.37 14.96
CA LEU A 521 26.24 -3.16 15.47
C LEU A 521 27.64 -3.43 16.04
N TYR A 522 27.83 -4.58 16.70
CA TYR A 522 29.14 -5.00 17.18
C TYR A 522 30.14 -5.17 16.01
N TRP A 523 29.75 -5.90 14.96
CA TRP A 523 30.59 -6.09 13.78
C TRP A 523 30.81 -4.79 13.01
N LEU A 524 29.77 -3.96 12.84
CA LEU A 524 29.89 -2.64 12.24
C LEU A 524 30.94 -1.81 12.98
N GLY A 525 30.85 -1.72 14.31
CA GLY A 525 31.83 -1.00 15.12
C GLY A 525 33.25 -1.54 14.93
N ARG A 526 33.42 -2.86 14.94
CA ARG A 526 34.72 -3.50 14.68
C ARG A 526 35.28 -3.18 13.29
N TYR A 527 34.43 -3.13 12.27
CA TYR A 527 34.83 -2.76 10.93
C TYR A 527 35.14 -1.27 10.80
N VAL A 528 34.35 -0.39 11.42
CA VAL A 528 34.62 1.06 11.45
C VAL A 528 35.98 1.35 12.10
N GLU A 529 36.25 0.76 13.27
CA GLU A 529 37.55 0.91 13.95
C GLU A 529 38.72 0.41 13.09
N ARG A 530 38.56 -0.75 12.44
CA ARG A 530 39.57 -1.29 11.52
C ARG A 530 39.80 -0.36 10.33
N THR A 531 38.73 0.09 9.68
CA THR A 531 38.78 1.00 8.54
C THR A 531 39.44 2.32 8.93
N GLU A 532 39.07 2.89 10.07
CA GLU A 532 39.68 4.11 10.58
C GLU A 532 41.18 3.93 10.86
N GLY A 533 41.56 2.83 11.52
CA GLY A 533 42.96 2.47 11.77
C GLY A 533 43.77 2.39 10.48
N THR A 534 43.26 1.66 9.47
CA THR A 534 43.89 1.55 8.15
C THR A 534 43.99 2.90 7.45
N LEU A 535 42.94 3.73 7.48
CA LEU A 535 42.97 5.07 6.88
C LEU A 535 44.00 5.99 7.53
N ARG A 536 44.11 5.94 8.87
CA ARG A 536 45.12 6.70 9.62
C ARG A 536 46.53 6.25 9.26
N LEU A 537 46.77 4.94 9.15
CA LEU A 537 48.06 4.39 8.73
C LEU A 537 48.41 4.77 7.30
N LEU A 538 47.49 4.63 6.35
CA LEU A 538 47.68 5.06 4.96
C LEU A 538 48.00 6.55 4.86
N ARG A 539 47.25 7.39 5.60
CA ARG A 539 47.50 8.84 5.65
C ARG A 539 48.88 9.15 6.23
N ALA A 540 49.26 8.51 7.34
CA ALA A 540 50.57 8.70 7.96
C ALA A 540 51.71 8.24 7.04
N TRP A 541 51.53 7.11 6.36
CA TRP A 541 52.49 6.59 5.38
C TRP A 541 52.68 7.56 4.22
N HIS A 542 51.60 8.06 3.62
CA HIS A 542 51.67 9.01 2.50
C HIS A 542 52.24 10.37 2.90
N LEU A 543 51.87 10.91 4.07
CA LEU A 543 52.45 12.14 4.59
C LEU A 543 53.95 11.99 4.79
N ARG A 544 54.38 10.86 5.38
CA ARG A 544 55.79 10.62 5.64
C ARG A 544 56.59 10.40 4.36
N LEU A 545 56.06 9.64 3.41
CA LEU A 545 56.68 9.49 2.08
C LEU A 545 56.82 10.84 1.36
N ALA A 546 55.84 11.72 1.48
CA ALA A 546 55.91 13.06 0.89
C ALA A 546 56.99 13.94 1.56
N GLU A 547 57.21 13.78 2.87
CA GLU A 547 58.29 14.47 3.60
C GLU A 547 59.68 13.96 3.24
N THR A 548 59.87 12.63 3.14
CA THR A 548 61.20 12.02 3.03
C THR A 548 61.59 11.63 1.61
N GLY A 549 60.63 11.40 0.72
CA GLY A 549 60.85 11.00 -0.67
C GLY A 549 61.48 9.60 -0.85
N ASP A 550 61.74 8.87 0.23
CA ASP A 550 62.41 7.56 0.22
C ASP A 550 61.45 6.44 0.69
N PRO A 551 60.92 5.62 -0.22
CA PRO A 551 60.08 4.47 0.11
C PRO A 551 60.80 3.42 0.98
N ALA A 552 62.13 3.42 1.06
CA ALA A 552 62.90 2.47 1.82
C ALA A 552 63.09 2.85 3.30
N GLU A 553 62.59 4.02 3.73
CA GLU A 553 62.69 4.51 5.10
C GLU A 553 62.14 3.44 6.09
N PRO A 554 62.88 3.11 7.18
CA PRO A 554 62.49 2.04 8.11
C PRO A 554 61.08 2.18 8.69
N ARG A 555 60.62 3.42 8.91
CA ARG A 555 59.28 3.71 9.44
C ARG A 555 58.17 3.40 8.43
N LEU A 556 58.40 3.66 7.14
CA LEU A 556 57.44 3.33 6.08
C LEU A 556 57.31 1.81 5.91
N LYS A 557 58.43 1.07 6.02
CA LYS A 557 58.41 -0.40 6.02
C LYS A 557 57.65 -0.97 7.22
N LEU A 558 57.82 -0.36 8.40
CA LEU A 558 57.11 -0.78 9.61
C LEU A 558 55.60 -0.52 9.52
N MET A 559 55.21 0.65 8.97
CA MET A 559 53.80 0.98 8.74
C MET A 559 53.14 0.10 7.68
N ALA A 560 53.87 -0.33 6.65
CA ALA A 560 53.35 -1.23 5.61
C ALA A 560 53.21 -2.69 6.04
N ALA A 561 53.88 -3.09 7.13
CA ALA A 561 53.82 -4.43 7.69
C ALA A 561 52.71 -4.60 8.75
N TYR A 562 52.07 -3.50 9.16
CA TYR A 562 50.92 -3.47 10.05
C TYR A 562 49.62 -3.56 9.24
#